data_AF-A0A8X8DJS6-F1
#
_entry.id   AF-A0A8X8DJS6-F1
#
_cell.length_a   1.000
_cell.length_b   1.000
_cell.length_c   1.000
_cell.angle_alpha   90.00
_cell.angle_beta   90.00
_cell.angle_gamma   90.00
#
_symmetry.space_group_name_H-M   'P 1'
#
loop_
_entity.id
_entity.type
_entity.pdbx_description
1 polymer ?
#
loop_
_entity_poly.entity_id
_entity_poly.type
_entity_poly.pdbx_seq_one_letter_code
_entity_poly.pdbx_strand_id
1 'polypeptide(L)'
;MVSGSGICAKRVVVDARHHMLGRLASILAKELLNGQKVVVVRCEEICISGGLVRQKMKYLRFLRKRMNTKPSHGPIHFRAPSKILWRTIRGMIPHKTKRGEAALARLKVFEGVPPPYDKTKRMVIPDALKVLRLQPGHKYCLLGQLSSEVGWNHYDTIKCSDGCYCHMLDNDRSLPLMVFLSAIFDVELETKRKERAQLIYDRKKQLAKLRVKAEKTAEEKLGPQLDIIAPLKY
;
A
#
# COMPACT_ATOMS: atom_id res chain seq x y z
N MET A 1 -19.05 -12.87 12.81
CA MET A 1 -17.92 -12.48 11.93
C MET A 1 -18.38 -11.36 11.02
N VAL A 2 -18.37 -10.12 11.50
CA VAL A 2 -18.65 -8.94 10.66
C VAL A 2 -17.30 -8.46 10.16
N SER A 3 -17.11 -8.40 8.85
CA SER A 3 -15.99 -7.66 8.28
C SER A 3 -16.17 -6.19 8.68
N GLY A 4 -15.47 -5.74 9.72
CA GLY A 4 -15.48 -4.36 10.21
C GLY A 4 -14.94 -3.32 9.21
N SER A 5 -14.93 -3.67 7.93
CA SER A 5 -14.54 -2.87 6.78
C SER A 5 -15.72 -2.30 6.00
N GLY A 6 -16.98 -2.62 6.37
CA GLY A 6 -18.17 -2.04 5.75
C GLY A 6 -18.60 -0.73 6.40
N ILE A 7 -18.48 0.38 5.64
CA ILE A 7 -19.05 1.73 5.89
C ILE A 7 -18.76 2.33 7.28
N CYS A 8 -17.55 2.87 7.52
CA CYS A 8 -17.28 3.52 8.82
C CYS A 8 -16.13 4.58 8.86
N ALA A 9 -15.77 5.25 7.76
CA ALA A 9 -14.82 6.37 7.87
C ALA A 9 -14.99 7.43 6.77
N LYS A 10 -14.76 8.70 7.12
CA LYS A 10 -14.69 9.83 6.18
C LYS A 10 -13.64 9.61 5.07
N ARG A 11 -12.62 8.77 5.34
CA ARG A 11 -11.57 8.32 4.41
C ARG A 11 -10.93 7.02 4.93
N VAL A 12 -10.91 5.97 4.11
CA VAL A 12 -10.26 4.69 4.44
C VAL A 12 -8.86 4.67 3.83
N VAL A 13 -7.84 4.42 4.64
CA VAL A 13 -6.45 4.26 4.19
C VAL A 13 -6.10 2.77 4.23
N VAL A 14 -5.74 2.19 3.10
CA VAL A 14 -5.45 0.76 2.94
C VAL A 14 -3.96 0.58 2.70
N ASP A 15 -3.31 -0.27 3.51
CA ASP A 15 -1.96 -0.76 3.25
C ASP A 15 -2.05 -1.89 2.23
N ALA A 16 -1.33 -1.78 1.11
CA ALA A 16 -1.32 -2.77 0.03
C ALA A 16 -0.16 -3.77 0.12
N ARG A 17 0.66 -3.70 1.18
CA ARG A 17 1.77 -4.61 1.41
C ARG A 17 1.33 -6.07 1.43
N HIS A 18 1.93 -6.88 0.55
CA HIS A 18 1.66 -8.31 0.45
C HIS A 18 0.19 -8.67 0.16
N HIS A 19 -0.56 -7.78 -0.49
CA HIS A 19 -1.89 -8.11 -1.00
C HIS A 19 -1.83 -8.67 -2.42
N MET A 20 -2.77 -9.53 -2.75
CA MET A 20 -2.95 -10.07 -4.10
C MET A 20 -3.67 -9.03 -4.98
N LEU A 21 -2.99 -8.54 -6.02
CA LEU A 21 -3.42 -7.42 -6.88
C LEU A 21 -4.91 -7.50 -7.28
N GLY A 22 -5.33 -8.62 -7.86
CA GLY A 22 -6.70 -8.77 -8.37
C GLY A 22 -7.77 -8.87 -7.27
N ARG A 23 -7.44 -9.54 -6.16
CA ARG A 23 -8.37 -9.67 -5.02
C ARG A 23 -8.57 -8.33 -4.32
N LEU A 24 -7.47 -7.61 -4.11
CA LEU A 24 -7.49 -6.25 -3.56
C LEU A 24 -8.33 -5.34 -4.46
N ALA A 25 -8.05 -5.32 -5.77
CA ALA A 25 -8.76 -4.46 -6.71
C ALA A 25 -10.27 -4.72 -6.75
N SER A 26 -10.72 -5.97 -6.63
CA SER A 26 -12.15 -6.34 -6.64
C SER A 26 -12.89 -5.76 -5.43
N ILE A 27 -12.32 -5.93 -4.24
CA ILE A 27 -12.91 -5.41 -3.00
C ILE A 27 -12.94 -3.88 -3.05
N LEU A 28 -11.83 -3.26 -3.45
CA LEU A 28 -11.76 -1.80 -3.59
C LEU A 28 -12.76 -1.25 -4.60
N ALA A 29 -12.95 -1.92 -5.75
CA ALA A 29 -13.91 -1.50 -6.76
C ALA A 29 -15.34 -1.47 -6.19
N LYS A 30 -15.71 -2.47 -5.39
CA LYS A 30 -17.03 -2.51 -4.76
C LYS A 30 -17.20 -1.40 -3.71
N GLU A 31 -16.20 -1.17 -2.87
CA GLU A 31 -16.23 -0.09 -1.87
C GLU A 31 -16.34 1.30 -2.50
N LEU A 32 -15.64 1.54 -3.61
CA LEU A 32 -15.73 2.81 -4.35
C LEU A 32 -17.14 3.04 -4.92
N LEU A 33 -17.79 1.99 -5.41
CA LEU A 33 -19.17 2.04 -5.91
C LEU A 33 -20.20 2.21 -4.80
N ASN A 34 -19.91 1.73 -3.59
CA ASN A 34 -20.70 1.96 -2.37
C ASN A 34 -20.55 3.40 -1.83
N GLY A 35 -19.64 4.20 -2.39
CA GLY A 35 -19.46 5.60 -2.01
C GLY A 35 -18.25 5.89 -1.13
N GLN A 36 -17.45 4.88 -0.78
CA GLN A 36 -16.29 5.07 0.10
C GLN A 36 -15.17 5.85 -0.58
N LYS A 37 -14.50 6.72 0.19
CA LYS A 37 -13.28 7.41 -0.23
C LYS A 37 -12.07 6.59 0.23
N VAL A 38 -11.39 5.95 -0.71
CA VAL A 38 -10.29 5.03 -0.41
C VAL A 38 -8.97 5.59 -0.89
N VAL A 39 -7.97 5.52 -0.01
CA VAL A 39 -6.57 5.79 -0.32
C VAL A 39 -5.78 4.51 -0.17
N VAL A 40 -5.14 4.06 -1.24
CA VAL A 40 -4.26 2.90 -1.22
C VAL A 40 -2.81 3.37 -1.19
N VAL A 41 -2.03 2.76 -0.32
CA VAL A 41 -0.65 3.14 -0.05
C VAL A 41 0.24 1.91 -0.16
N ARG A 42 1.52 2.10 -0.50
CA ARG A 42 2.50 1.03 -0.75
C ARG A 42 2.17 0.08 -1.89
N CYS A 43 1.85 0.64 -3.05
CA CYS A 43 1.44 -0.16 -4.21
C CYS A 43 2.56 -1.00 -4.82
N GLU A 44 3.82 -0.61 -4.60
CA GLU A 44 5.03 -1.33 -5.01
C GLU A 44 5.16 -2.71 -4.34
N GLU A 45 4.61 -2.89 -3.15
CA GLU A 45 4.68 -4.15 -2.39
C GLU A 45 3.48 -5.09 -2.63
N ILE A 46 2.63 -4.76 -3.59
CA ILE A 46 1.53 -5.64 -4.01
C ILE A 46 2.11 -6.89 -4.67
N CYS A 47 1.51 -8.04 -4.40
CA CYS A 47 1.90 -9.33 -4.98
C CYS A 47 1.00 -9.73 -6.14
N ILE A 48 1.61 -10.37 -7.13
CA ILE A 48 0.95 -11.14 -8.19
C ILE A 48 1.43 -12.59 -8.06
N SER A 49 0.51 -13.56 -8.14
CA SER A 49 0.87 -14.98 -8.12
C SER A 49 1.65 -15.37 -9.38
N GLY A 50 2.56 -16.33 -9.25
CA GLY A 50 3.43 -16.78 -10.34
C GLY A 50 4.78 -16.06 -10.36
N GLY A 51 5.77 -16.72 -10.98
CA GLY A 51 7.13 -16.20 -11.06
C GLY A 51 7.26 -14.94 -11.93
N LEU A 52 8.32 -14.18 -11.66
CA LEU A 52 8.64 -12.90 -12.31
C LEU A 52 8.66 -12.99 -13.84
N VAL A 53 9.35 -13.99 -14.41
CA VAL A 53 9.44 -14.21 -15.87
C VAL A 53 8.06 -14.34 -16.51
N ARG A 54 7.16 -15.13 -15.91
CA ARG A 54 5.80 -15.32 -16.43
C ARG A 54 5.01 -14.01 -16.43
N GLN A 55 5.08 -13.25 -15.34
CA GLN A 55 4.36 -12.00 -15.23
C GLN A 55 4.94 -10.90 -16.12
N LYS A 56 6.27 -10.85 -16.26
CA LYS A 56 6.98 -10.00 -17.22
C LYS A 56 6.52 -10.28 -18.64
N MET A 57 6.52 -11.54 -19.08
CA MET A 57 6.09 -11.92 -20.43
C MET A 57 4.63 -11.53 -20.70
N LYS A 58 3.75 -11.69 -19.71
CA LYS A 58 2.36 -11.22 -19.79
C LYS A 58 2.27 -9.71 -19.98
N TYR A 59 3.08 -8.95 -19.23
CA TYR A 59 3.09 -7.50 -19.31
C TYR A 59 3.72 -7.01 -20.62
N LEU A 60 4.83 -7.60 -21.07
CA LEU A 60 5.46 -7.31 -22.37
C LEU A 60 4.51 -7.58 -23.55
N ARG A 61 3.69 -8.64 -23.49
CA ARG A 61 2.63 -8.86 -24.49
C ARG A 61 1.60 -7.72 -24.49
N PHE A 62 1.29 -7.16 -23.32
CA PHE A 62 0.42 -5.99 -23.23
C PHE A 62 1.08 -4.75 -23.84
N LEU A 63 2.39 -4.51 -23.60
CA LEU A 63 3.14 -3.41 -24.23
C LEU A 63 3.13 -3.45 -25.76
N ARG A 64 3.19 -4.64 -26.34
CA ARG A 64 3.15 -4.81 -27.81
C ARG A 64 1.84 -4.32 -28.43
N LYS A 65 0.75 -4.20 -27.65
CA LYS A 65 -0.53 -3.70 -28.14
C LYS A 65 -0.43 -2.20 -28.37
N ARG A 66 -0.42 -1.78 -29.64
CA ARG A 66 -0.46 -0.38 -30.07
C ARG A 66 -1.39 -0.22 -31.26
N MET A 67 -1.96 0.97 -31.42
CA MET A 67 -2.66 1.32 -32.66
C MET A 67 -1.62 1.47 -33.78
N ASN A 68 -1.81 0.81 -34.92
CA ASN A 68 -0.83 0.82 -36.01
C ASN A 68 -0.74 2.18 -36.70
N THR A 69 -1.88 2.88 -36.84
CA THR A 69 -1.97 4.18 -37.52
C THR A 69 -1.33 5.30 -36.71
N LYS A 70 -1.84 5.56 -35.49
CA LYS A 70 -1.31 6.61 -34.60
C LYS A 70 -1.21 6.08 -33.16
N PRO A 71 -0.01 5.66 -32.72
CA PRO A 71 0.19 5.06 -31.40
C PRO A 71 -0.26 5.94 -30.23
N SER A 72 -0.26 7.27 -30.38
CA SER A 72 -0.68 8.20 -29.34
C SER A 72 -2.18 8.14 -29.01
N HIS A 73 -3.04 7.75 -29.95
CA HIS A 73 -4.48 7.50 -29.69
C HIS A 73 -4.76 6.04 -29.31
N GLY A 74 -3.73 5.21 -29.24
CA GLY A 74 -3.84 3.82 -28.85
C GLY A 74 -3.95 3.62 -27.33
N PRO A 75 -3.92 2.35 -26.88
CA PRO A 75 -3.88 2.03 -25.47
C PRO A 75 -2.63 2.60 -24.79
N ILE A 76 -2.82 3.36 -23.72
CA ILE A 76 -1.72 3.89 -22.91
C ILE A 76 -1.24 2.84 -21.92
N HIS A 77 0.08 2.61 -21.90
CA HIS A 77 0.73 1.65 -21.02
C HIS A 77 1.38 2.36 -19.84
N PHE A 78 0.75 2.31 -18.67
CA PHE A 78 1.35 2.83 -17.46
C PHE A 78 2.52 1.94 -16.99
N ARG A 79 3.53 2.54 -16.35
CA ARG A 79 4.69 1.81 -15.79
C ARG A 79 4.68 1.76 -14.28
N ALA A 80 4.18 2.82 -13.66
CA ALA A 80 4.16 2.96 -12.21
C ALA A 80 3.19 1.94 -11.55
N PRO A 81 3.57 1.25 -10.46
CA PRO A 81 2.73 0.26 -9.77
C PRO A 81 1.40 0.86 -9.31
N SER A 82 1.37 2.12 -8.88
CA SER A 82 0.14 2.84 -8.52
C SER A 82 -0.85 2.93 -9.69
N LYS A 83 -0.35 3.26 -10.88
CA LYS A 83 -1.16 3.38 -12.10
C LYS A 83 -1.58 2.03 -12.66
N ILE A 84 -0.78 0.98 -12.46
CA ILE A 84 -1.16 -0.40 -12.79
C ILE A 84 -2.34 -0.83 -11.93
N LEU A 85 -2.29 -0.57 -10.62
CA LEU A 85 -3.43 -0.84 -9.72
C LEU A 85 -4.65 -0.02 -10.12
N TRP A 86 -4.49 1.28 -10.37
CA TRP A 86 -5.58 2.16 -10.82
C TRP A 86 -6.23 1.65 -12.11
N ARG A 87 -5.44 1.21 -13.09
CA ARG A 87 -5.95 0.63 -14.35
C ARG A 87 -6.70 -0.67 -14.11
N THR A 88 -6.24 -1.49 -13.17
CA THR A 88 -6.91 -2.74 -12.78
C THR A 88 -8.27 -2.45 -12.16
N ILE A 89 -8.35 -1.50 -11.23
CA ILE A 89 -9.61 -1.07 -10.60
C ILE A 89 -10.55 -0.41 -11.63
N ARG A 90 -10.02 0.43 -12.53
CA ARG A 90 -10.79 1.01 -13.65
C ARG A 90 -11.39 -0.06 -14.56
N GLY A 91 -10.73 -1.20 -14.73
CA GLY A 91 -11.26 -2.34 -15.48
C GLY A 91 -12.44 -3.04 -14.80
N MET A 92 -12.57 -2.90 -13.47
CA MET A 92 -13.64 -3.49 -12.66
C MET A 92 -14.82 -2.54 -12.40
N ILE A 93 -14.67 -1.24 -12.73
CA ILE A 93 -15.69 -0.20 -12.56
C ILE A 93 -16.27 0.19 -13.94
N PRO A 94 -17.58 0.47 -14.05
CA PRO A 94 -18.20 1.01 -15.27
C PRO A 94 -17.79 2.47 -15.54
N HIS A 95 -16.51 2.69 -15.86
CA HIS A 95 -15.83 3.98 -15.95
C HIS A 95 -16.28 4.88 -17.12
N LYS A 96 -17.08 4.36 -18.06
CA LYS A 96 -17.69 5.17 -19.13
C LYS A 96 -18.93 5.92 -18.67
N THR A 97 -19.48 5.56 -17.51
CA THR A 97 -20.66 6.21 -16.92
C THR A 97 -20.25 7.30 -15.93
N LYS A 98 -21.07 8.34 -15.76
CA LYS A 98 -20.84 9.40 -14.78
C LYS A 98 -20.69 8.86 -13.35
N ARG A 99 -21.46 7.84 -12.99
CA ARG A 99 -21.37 7.15 -11.69
C ARG A 99 -20.01 6.48 -11.49
N GLY A 100 -19.51 5.77 -12.51
CA GLY A 100 -18.22 5.10 -12.45
C GLY A 100 -17.05 6.07 -12.41
N GLU A 101 -17.14 7.17 -13.15
CA GLU A 101 -16.17 8.26 -13.09
C GLU A 101 -16.11 8.90 -11.69
N ALA A 102 -17.27 9.20 -11.10
CA ALA A 102 -17.36 9.70 -9.72
C ALA A 102 -16.78 8.70 -8.70
N ALA A 103 -16.93 7.39 -8.92
CA ALA A 103 -16.32 6.36 -8.08
C ALA A 103 -14.79 6.34 -8.22
N LEU A 104 -14.25 6.47 -9.43
CA LEU A 104 -12.80 6.54 -9.66
C LEU A 104 -12.18 7.81 -9.06
N ALA A 105 -12.90 8.94 -9.06
CA ALA A 105 -12.44 10.18 -8.43
C ALA A 105 -12.27 10.06 -6.91
N ARG A 106 -12.94 9.10 -6.26
CA ARG A 106 -12.80 8.81 -4.83
C ARG A 106 -11.53 8.02 -4.49
N LEU A 107 -10.94 7.34 -5.47
CA LEU A 107 -9.76 6.51 -5.31
C LEU A 107 -8.49 7.36 -5.41
N LYS A 108 -7.62 7.26 -4.41
CA LYS A 108 -6.24 7.76 -4.50
C LYS A 108 -5.27 6.60 -4.30
N VAL A 109 -4.21 6.56 -5.09
CA VAL A 109 -3.25 5.47 -5.11
C VAL A 109 -1.85 6.06 -5.07
N PHE A 110 -1.04 5.62 -4.12
CA PHE A 110 0.31 6.12 -3.90
C PHE A 110 1.33 4.99 -3.83
N GLU A 111 2.57 5.35 -4.15
CA GLU A 111 3.76 4.52 -4.05
C GLU A 111 4.50 4.98 -2.80
N GLY A 112 5.04 4.03 -2.03
CA GLY A 112 5.46 4.28 -0.65
C GLY A 112 4.31 4.84 0.19
N VAL A 113 4.63 5.64 1.20
CA VAL A 113 3.63 6.35 2.01
C VAL A 113 3.96 7.84 2.10
N PRO A 114 3.16 8.70 1.45
CA PRO A 114 3.40 10.14 1.52
C PRO A 114 2.86 10.76 2.83
N PRO A 115 3.49 11.84 3.34
CA PRO A 115 2.88 12.70 4.37
C PRO A 115 1.62 13.32 3.76
N PRO A 116 0.39 13.21 4.31
CA PRO A 116 -0.07 13.07 5.70
C PRO A 116 -0.53 11.66 6.12
N TYR A 117 -0.38 10.64 5.28
CA TYR A 117 -0.93 9.29 5.51
C TYR A 117 -0.08 8.46 6.49
N ASP A 118 1.13 8.92 6.80
CA ASP A 118 2.05 8.27 7.74
C ASP A 118 1.53 8.15 9.16
N LYS A 119 0.85 9.19 9.63
CA LYS A 119 0.30 9.25 10.99
C LYS A 119 -1.06 8.55 11.09
N THR A 120 -1.70 8.27 9.96
CA THR A 120 -3.02 7.65 9.92
C THR A 120 -2.93 6.14 10.13
N LYS A 121 -3.90 5.57 10.84
CA LYS A 121 -4.02 4.12 10.98
C LYS A 121 -4.36 3.54 9.61
N ARG A 122 -3.49 2.67 9.12
CA ARG A 122 -3.68 1.94 7.87
C ARG A 122 -4.44 0.65 8.15
N MET A 123 -5.40 0.35 7.30
CA MET A 123 -6.23 -0.85 7.37
C MET A 123 -5.68 -1.89 6.41
N VAL A 124 -5.86 -3.16 6.78
CA VAL A 124 -5.46 -4.32 5.97
C VAL A 124 -6.71 -5.07 5.60
N ILE A 125 -6.83 -5.49 4.33
CA ILE A 125 -7.92 -6.33 3.87
C ILE A 125 -7.50 -7.80 3.98
N PRO A 126 -8.03 -8.58 4.94
CA PRO A 126 -7.59 -9.95 5.17
C PRO A 126 -7.86 -10.84 3.95
N ASP A 127 -8.99 -10.66 3.27
CA ASP A 127 -9.37 -11.48 2.11
C ASP A 127 -8.44 -11.37 0.92
N ALA A 128 -7.64 -10.31 0.86
CA ALA A 128 -6.68 -10.09 -0.21
C ALA A 128 -5.23 -10.38 0.22
N LEU A 129 -4.96 -10.74 1.48
CA LEU A 129 -3.58 -11.02 1.93
C LEU A 129 -3.01 -12.26 1.24
N LYS A 130 -1.78 -12.15 0.75
CA LYS A 130 -1.02 -13.25 0.12
C LYS A 130 -0.97 -14.48 1.01
N VAL A 131 -0.62 -14.31 2.29
CA VAL A 131 -0.42 -15.41 3.25
C VAL A 131 -1.66 -16.29 3.38
N LEU A 132 -2.85 -15.69 3.32
CA LEU A 132 -4.11 -16.41 3.45
C LEU A 132 -4.59 -17.03 2.13
N ARG A 133 -4.16 -16.49 0.99
CA ARG A 133 -4.73 -16.81 -0.33
C ARG A 133 -3.81 -17.59 -1.26
N LEU A 134 -2.50 -17.52 -1.06
CA LEU A 134 -1.51 -18.26 -1.83
C LEU A 134 -0.95 -19.39 -0.96
N GLN A 135 -0.96 -20.61 -1.48
CA GLN A 135 -0.35 -21.75 -0.80
C GLN A 135 1.16 -21.50 -0.59
N PRO A 136 1.73 -21.90 0.56
CA PRO A 136 3.18 -21.85 0.78
C PRO A 136 3.95 -22.60 -0.32
N GLY A 137 5.15 -22.11 -0.67
CA GLY A 137 5.99 -22.70 -1.73
C GLY A 137 5.71 -22.20 -3.15
N HIS A 138 4.57 -21.57 -3.41
CA HIS A 138 4.28 -20.99 -4.73
C HIS A 138 5.00 -19.66 -4.94
N LYS A 139 5.66 -19.53 -6.09
CA LYS A 139 6.35 -18.28 -6.48
C LYS A 139 5.33 -17.15 -6.66
N TYR A 140 5.73 -15.95 -6.24
CA TYR A 140 5.01 -14.71 -6.47
C TYR A 140 5.99 -13.65 -6.95
N CYS A 141 5.44 -12.57 -7.49
CA CYS A 141 6.17 -11.43 -7.99
C CYS A 141 5.65 -10.17 -7.31
N LEU A 142 6.57 -9.29 -6.88
CA LEU A 142 6.20 -7.97 -6.39
C LEU A 142 5.94 -7.03 -7.57
N LEU A 143 4.91 -6.20 -7.44
CA LEU A 143 4.52 -5.27 -8.49
C LEU A 143 5.62 -4.23 -8.74
N GLY A 144 6.35 -3.80 -7.71
CA GLY A 144 7.50 -2.93 -7.83
C GLY A 144 8.61 -3.53 -8.70
N GLN A 145 8.98 -4.80 -8.46
CA GLN A 145 9.98 -5.53 -9.26
C GLN A 145 9.53 -5.70 -10.71
N LEU A 146 8.26 -6.03 -10.94
CA LEU A 146 7.71 -6.10 -12.29
C LEU A 146 7.77 -4.75 -12.99
N SER A 147 7.46 -3.67 -12.28
CA SER A 147 7.40 -2.32 -12.82
C SER A 147 8.78 -1.79 -13.19
N SER A 148 9.80 -2.06 -12.36
CA SER A 148 11.19 -1.63 -12.64
C SER A 148 11.71 -2.23 -13.95
N GLU A 149 11.50 -3.53 -14.16
CA GLU A 149 11.92 -4.22 -15.40
C GLU A 149 11.23 -3.72 -16.67
N VAL A 150 10.08 -3.06 -16.54
CA VAL A 150 9.28 -2.58 -17.66
C VAL A 150 9.54 -1.08 -17.95
N GLY A 151 10.39 -0.43 -17.15
CA GLY A 151 10.78 0.96 -17.34
C GLY A 151 10.10 1.93 -16.37
N TRP A 152 9.95 1.51 -15.10
CA TRP A 152 9.61 2.44 -14.01
C TRP A 152 10.90 2.90 -13.32
N ASN A 153 11.24 4.18 -13.52
CA ASN A 153 12.53 4.74 -13.10
C ASN A 153 12.61 5.09 -11.61
N HIS A 154 11.48 5.21 -10.92
CA HIS A 154 11.43 5.64 -9.51
C HIS A 154 11.51 4.47 -8.52
N TYR A 155 11.79 3.26 -9.02
CA TYR A 155 11.87 2.08 -8.17
C TYR A 155 12.96 2.22 -7.11
N ASP A 156 14.15 2.65 -7.51
CA ASP A 156 15.28 2.76 -6.60
C ASP A 156 15.07 3.87 -5.56
N THR A 157 14.48 5.00 -5.98
CA THR A 157 14.07 6.09 -5.08
C THR A 157 13.11 5.60 -3.99
N ILE A 158 12.14 4.75 -4.35
CA ILE A 158 11.14 4.21 -3.43
C ILE A 158 11.69 3.04 -2.59
N LYS A 159 12.60 2.24 -3.15
CA LYS A 159 13.26 1.14 -2.42
C LYS A 159 14.27 1.63 -1.39
N CYS A 160 15.05 2.66 -1.75
CA CYS A 160 15.96 3.32 -0.81
C CYS A 160 15.21 3.85 0.38
N SER A 161 13.98 4.28 0.14
CA SER A 161 13.15 4.80 1.16
C SER A 161 12.58 3.65 2.03
N ASP A 162 12.18 2.50 1.47
CA ASP A 162 11.77 1.29 2.24
C ASP A 162 12.92 0.52 2.95
N GLY A 163 14.11 1.12 3.11
CA GLY A 163 15.17 0.71 4.04
C GLY A 163 15.69 -0.71 3.87
N CYS A 164 16.38 -0.99 2.76
CA CYS A 164 17.21 -2.17 2.63
C CYS A 164 18.38 -1.92 1.66
N TYR A 165 19.51 -1.45 2.18
CA TYR A 165 20.81 -1.56 1.53
C TYR A 165 21.83 -2.04 2.56
N CYS A 166 22.12 -3.34 2.55
CA CYS A 166 23.38 -3.88 3.06
C CYS A 166 24.08 -4.75 2.01
N HIS A 167 23.68 -4.74 0.73
CA HIS A 167 24.23 -5.69 -0.27
C HIS A 167 24.43 -5.16 -1.70
N MET A 168 24.49 -3.85 -1.93
CA MET A 168 24.72 -3.33 -3.30
C MET A 168 25.72 -2.17 -3.34
N LEU A 169 26.80 -2.27 -2.56
CA LEU A 169 27.99 -1.42 -2.74
C LEU A 169 29.11 -2.15 -3.48
N ASP A 170 28.78 -2.98 -4.47
CA ASP A 170 29.77 -3.51 -5.40
C ASP A 170 29.19 -3.45 -6.82
N ASN A 171 29.91 -2.77 -7.73
CA ASN A 171 29.61 -2.53 -9.15
C ASN A 171 28.54 -1.48 -9.48
N ASP A 172 28.96 -0.21 -9.55
CA ASP A 172 28.98 0.54 -10.83
C ASP A 172 29.37 2.01 -10.57
N ARG A 173 30.64 2.35 -10.84
CA ARG A 173 31.25 3.69 -10.63
C ARG A 173 31.04 4.68 -11.79
N SER A 174 29.96 4.57 -12.56
CA SER A 174 29.80 5.36 -13.81
C SER A 174 28.56 6.25 -13.87
N LEU A 175 27.87 6.52 -12.76
CA LEU A 175 26.73 7.44 -12.74
C LEU A 175 27.15 8.88 -12.38
N PRO A 176 26.69 9.90 -13.14
CA PRO A 176 27.06 11.30 -12.92
C PRO A 176 26.62 11.82 -11.54
N LEU A 177 27.50 12.62 -10.90
CA LEU A 177 27.36 13.20 -9.54
C LEU A 177 26.00 13.85 -9.25
N MET A 178 25.31 14.40 -10.26
CA MET A 178 23.98 15.01 -10.08
C MET A 178 22.86 13.99 -9.80
N VAL A 179 22.94 12.78 -10.35
CA VAL A 179 21.97 11.70 -10.06
C VAL A 179 22.19 11.15 -8.65
N PHE A 180 23.45 11.15 -8.19
CA PHE A 180 23.82 10.82 -6.82
C PHE A 180 23.21 11.78 -5.80
N LEU A 181 23.28 13.10 -6.03
CA LEU A 181 22.76 14.10 -5.09
C LEU A 181 21.22 14.06 -4.92
N SER A 182 20.45 13.83 -6.00
CA SER A 182 19.00 13.67 -5.88
C SER A 182 18.60 12.36 -5.20
N ALA A 183 19.33 11.28 -5.47
CA ALA A 183 19.08 9.99 -4.83
C ALA A 183 19.35 10.06 -3.31
N ILE A 184 20.45 10.69 -2.89
CA ILE A 184 20.82 10.88 -1.48
C ILE A 184 19.71 11.62 -0.70
N PHE A 185 19.10 12.65 -1.29
CA PHE A 185 18.06 13.45 -0.63
C PHE A 185 16.77 12.65 -0.36
N ASP A 186 16.37 11.76 -1.28
CA ASP A 186 15.18 10.93 -1.12
C ASP A 186 15.41 9.71 -0.20
N VAL A 187 16.62 9.13 -0.16
CA VAL A 187 16.98 8.06 0.81
C VAL A 187 16.87 8.56 2.25
N GLU A 188 17.32 9.79 2.49
CA GLU A 188 17.31 10.41 3.83
C GLU A 188 15.89 10.56 4.38
N LEU A 189 14.87 10.75 3.55
CA LEU A 189 13.52 11.06 4.00
C LEU A 189 12.81 9.89 4.66
N GLU A 190 13.09 8.65 4.25
CA GLU A 190 12.37 7.49 4.79
C GLU A 190 13.14 6.70 5.86
N THR A 191 14.47 6.73 5.90
CA THR A 191 15.20 6.39 7.14
C THR A 191 14.71 7.29 8.28
N LYS A 192 14.66 8.61 8.04
CA LYS A 192 14.05 9.59 8.95
C LYS A 192 12.60 9.24 9.29
N ARG A 193 11.81 8.70 8.35
CA ARG A 193 10.42 8.29 8.60
C ARG A 193 10.33 7.06 9.50
N LYS A 194 11.13 6.02 9.25
CA LYS A 194 11.16 4.79 10.07
C LYS A 194 11.69 5.08 11.46
N GLU A 195 12.72 5.92 11.57
CA GLU A 195 13.24 6.43 12.84
C GLU A 195 12.16 7.21 13.60
N ARG A 196 11.48 8.17 12.94
CA ARG A 196 10.34 8.89 13.53
C ARG A 196 9.22 7.95 13.95
N ALA A 197 8.91 6.93 13.15
CA ALA A 197 7.89 5.95 13.48
C ALA A 197 8.28 5.09 14.69
N GLN A 198 9.56 4.71 14.80
CA GLN A 198 10.11 3.98 15.93
C GLN A 198 10.06 4.81 17.22
N LEU A 199 10.49 6.07 17.16
CA LEU A 199 10.39 7.02 18.28
C LEU A 199 8.94 7.21 18.76
N ILE A 200 7.99 7.35 17.82
CA ILE A 200 6.56 7.43 18.15
C ILE A 200 6.07 6.13 18.79
N TYR A 201 6.50 4.97 18.29
CA TYR A 201 6.15 3.67 18.83
C TYR A 201 6.65 3.49 20.25
N ASP A 202 7.92 3.82 20.53
CA ASP A 202 8.53 3.68 21.84
C ASP A 202 7.87 4.61 22.86
N ARG A 203 7.59 5.86 22.48
CA ARG A 203 6.81 6.80 23.30
C ARG A 203 5.41 6.25 23.59
N LYS A 204 4.74 5.67 22.59
CA LYS A 204 3.41 5.07 22.75
C LYS A 204 3.45 3.84 23.67
N LYS A 205 4.49 3.02 23.58
CA LYS A 205 4.71 1.85 24.44
C LYS A 205 4.90 2.28 25.89
N GLN A 206 5.69 3.32 26.15
CA GLN A 206 5.84 3.89 27.49
C GLN A 206 4.52 4.45 28.02
N LEU A 207 3.78 5.20 27.21
CA LEU A 207 2.49 5.77 27.59
C LEU A 207 1.44 4.68 27.86
N ALA A 208 1.43 3.59 27.09
CA ALA A 208 0.57 2.43 27.34
C ALA A 208 0.91 1.76 28.68
N LYS A 209 2.19 1.59 29.01
CA LYS A 209 2.61 1.08 30.32
C LYS A 209 2.13 1.96 31.47
N LEU A 210 2.22 3.29 31.33
CA LEU A 210 1.73 4.23 32.33
C LEU A 210 0.21 4.18 32.48
N ARG A 211 -0.54 4.03 31.37
CA ARG A 211 -1.99 3.86 31.41
C ARG A 211 -2.40 2.60 32.17
N VAL A 212 -1.78 1.46 31.89
CA VAL A 212 -2.06 0.20 32.60
C VAL A 212 -1.76 0.33 34.09
N LYS A 213 -0.68 1.04 34.47
CA LYS A 213 -0.40 1.33 35.89
C LYS A 213 -1.48 2.21 36.51
N ALA A 214 -1.91 3.27 35.81
CA ALA A 214 -2.96 4.15 36.27
C ALA A 214 -4.32 3.45 36.39
N GLU A 215 -4.65 2.55 35.46
CA GLU A 215 -5.85 1.71 35.50
C GLU A 215 -5.85 0.83 36.76
N LYS A 216 -4.73 0.17 37.08
CA LYS A 216 -4.59 -0.61 38.32
C LYS A 216 -4.75 0.24 39.58
N THR A 217 -4.10 1.41 39.63
CA THR A 217 -4.25 2.34 40.76
C THR A 217 -5.66 2.91 40.88
N ALA A 218 -6.40 3.06 39.77
CA ALA A 218 -7.79 3.47 39.78
C ALA A 218 -8.73 2.34 40.25
N GLU A 219 -8.46 1.11 39.83
CA GLU A 219 -9.17 -0.10 40.28
C GLU A 219 -9.01 -0.33 41.79
N GLU A 220 -7.81 -0.15 42.34
CA GLU A 220 -7.56 -0.20 43.79
C GLU A 220 -8.38 0.84 44.58
N LYS A 221 -8.69 2.00 43.97
CA LYS A 221 -9.42 3.10 44.63
C LYS A 221 -10.94 3.05 44.43
N LEU A 222 -11.40 2.49 43.31
CA LEU A 222 -12.80 2.54 42.84
C LEU A 222 -13.41 1.14 42.63
N GLY A 223 -12.71 0.06 42.98
CA GLY A 223 -13.10 -1.34 42.81
C GLY A 223 -14.58 -1.64 43.06
N PRO A 224 -15.16 -1.31 44.23
CA PRO A 224 -16.56 -1.62 44.53
C PRO A 224 -17.56 -0.91 43.60
N GLN A 225 -17.22 0.25 43.04
CA GLN A 225 -18.09 0.94 42.06
C GLN A 225 -17.93 0.39 40.65
N LEU A 226 -16.73 -0.12 40.30
CA LEU A 226 -16.45 -0.72 39.00
C LEU A 226 -17.13 -2.09 38.85
N ASP A 227 -17.24 -2.87 39.91
CA ASP A 227 -17.93 -4.18 39.92
C ASP A 227 -19.43 -4.04 39.66
N ILE A 228 -20.05 -2.93 40.06
CA ILE A 228 -21.45 -2.62 39.78
C ILE A 228 -21.65 -2.24 38.30
N ILE A 229 -20.64 -1.61 37.67
CA ILE A 229 -20.68 -1.15 36.28
C ILE A 229 -20.23 -2.25 35.30
N ALA A 230 -19.40 -3.21 35.74
CA ALA A 230 -18.89 -4.32 34.95
C ALA A 230 -19.98 -5.15 34.23
N PRO A 231 -21.11 -5.54 34.85
CA PRO A 231 -22.17 -6.27 34.15
C PRO A 231 -22.91 -5.42 33.09
N LEU A 232 -22.77 -4.09 33.11
CA LEU A 232 -23.36 -3.19 32.11
C LEU A 232 -22.42 -2.89 30.93
N LYS A 233 -21.13 -3.25 31.02
CA LYS A 233 -20.09 -2.88 30.05
C LYS A 233 -19.54 -4.14 29.36
N TYR A 234 -19.99 -4.40 28.12
CA TYR A 234 -19.49 -5.47 27.25
C TYR A 234 -18.16 -5.13 26.58
#